data_AF-A0A3A8Z7F6-F1
#
_entry.id   AF-A0A3A8Z7F6-F1
#
_cell.length_a   1.000
_cell.length_b   1.000
_cell.length_c   1.000
_cell.angle_alpha   90.00
_cell.angle_beta   90.00
_cell.angle_gamma   90.00
#
_symmetry.space_group_name_H-M   'P 1'
#
loop_
_entity.id
_entity.type
_entity.pdbx_description
1 polymer ?
#
loop_
_entity_poly.entity_id
_entity_poly.type
_entity_poly.pdbx_seq_one_letter_code
_entity_poly.pdbx_strand_id
1 'polypeptide(L)'
;MNHSDDKGWNYPFETLPEWREKEIFHLWEHPGSDTACVIYHETELRGMSDWTGAIALLKNKAEPKLLFAEIGYDTPDRGPAYSENGQFLCLKTYFWCDGQETTAFLILDMLQERFSFCDAGPIGYHYTVIEKTPDSFCLEVTPFTLSLHKGEREVEELVPIPLQMDRQTWRPFSELHDYPGWWKKWRVKK
;
A
#
# COMPACT_ATOMS: atom_id res chain seq x y z
N MET A 1 0.82 14.73 24.33
CA MET A 1 -0.14 14.08 23.42
C MET A 1 0.30 14.43 22.01
N ASN A 2 0.92 13.48 21.30
CA ASN A 2 1.35 13.66 19.91
C ASN A 2 0.11 13.42 19.03
N HIS A 3 -0.70 14.44 18.83
CA HIS A 3 -1.73 14.40 17.78
C HIS A 3 -1.05 14.68 16.45
N SER A 4 -0.64 13.66 15.71
CA SER A 4 -0.30 13.84 14.30
C SER A 4 -1.51 13.47 13.45
N ASP A 5 -2.12 14.49 12.85
CA ASP A 5 -2.95 14.45 11.64
C ASP A 5 -4.11 13.42 11.62
N ASP A 6 -4.92 13.39 12.68
CA ASP A 6 -6.17 12.60 12.69
C ASP A 6 -7.18 13.06 11.63
N LYS A 7 -6.99 14.25 11.02
CA LYS A 7 -7.84 14.89 10.01
C LYS A 7 -9.33 14.87 10.36
N GLY A 8 -9.68 14.84 11.65
CA GLY A 8 -11.07 14.74 12.12
C GLY A 8 -11.70 13.36 12.01
N TRP A 9 -10.91 12.31 11.80
CA TRP A 9 -11.36 10.92 11.83
C TRP A 9 -11.64 10.40 13.23
N ASN A 10 -11.29 11.07 14.34
CA ASN A 10 -11.71 10.70 15.70
C ASN A 10 -11.70 9.19 16.06
N TYR A 11 -10.78 8.41 15.49
CA TYR A 11 -10.66 6.96 15.71
C TYR A 11 -9.66 6.70 16.85
N PRO A 12 -9.87 5.71 17.73
CA PRO A 12 -8.91 5.38 18.79
C PRO A 12 -7.71 4.62 18.21
N PHE A 13 -6.79 5.34 17.54
CA PHE A 13 -5.64 4.76 16.84
C PHE A 13 -4.74 3.90 17.73
N GLU A 14 -4.69 4.17 19.03
CA GLU A 14 -3.99 3.37 20.04
C GLU A 14 -4.52 1.94 20.20
N THR A 15 -5.69 1.64 19.62
CA THR A 15 -6.27 0.29 19.57
C THR A 15 -5.84 -0.51 18.35
N LEU A 16 -5.09 0.09 17.42
CA LEU A 16 -4.57 -0.62 16.26
C LEU A 16 -3.59 -1.74 16.69
N PRO A 17 -3.54 -2.87 15.97
CA PRO A 17 -2.60 -3.96 16.25
C PRO A 17 -1.14 -3.48 16.31
N GLU A 18 -0.35 -3.99 17.26
CA GLU A 18 1.07 -3.64 17.45
C GLU A 18 1.36 -2.15 17.72
N TRP A 19 0.35 -1.36 18.07
CA TRP A 19 0.53 0.05 18.43
C TRP A 19 1.49 0.22 19.62
N ARG A 20 2.41 1.18 19.53
CA ARG A 20 3.40 1.50 20.56
C ARG A 20 3.24 2.92 21.08
N GLU A 21 3.59 3.12 22.35
CA GLU A 21 3.56 4.45 22.94
C GLU A 21 4.50 5.40 22.16
N LYS A 22 3.98 6.58 21.77
CA LYS A 22 4.67 7.62 20.96
C LYS A 22 4.89 7.28 19.48
N GLU A 23 4.19 6.29 18.96
CA GLU A 23 4.15 6.01 17.54
C GLU A 23 3.65 7.22 16.73
N ILE A 24 4.24 7.38 15.54
CA ILE A 24 3.82 8.36 14.54
C ILE A 24 3.02 7.58 13.51
N PHE A 25 1.91 8.16 13.08
CA PHE A 25 1.13 7.65 11.97
C PHE A 25 0.85 8.77 10.97
N HIS A 26 0.61 8.34 9.74
CA HIS A 26 0.19 9.18 8.64
C HIS A 26 -1.17 8.70 8.13
N LEU A 27 -2.08 9.64 7.90
CA LEU A 27 -3.43 9.37 7.43
C LEU A 27 -3.63 9.97 6.04
N TRP A 28 -4.03 9.14 5.09
CA TRP A 28 -4.39 9.53 3.73
C TRP A 28 -5.87 9.32 3.49
N GLU A 29 -6.57 10.39 3.14
CA GLU A 29 -7.97 10.38 2.75
C GLU A 29 -8.13 11.00 1.36
N HIS A 30 -9.25 10.71 0.70
CA HIS A 30 -9.59 11.28 -0.59
C HIS A 30 -10.98 11.94 -0.52
N PRO A 31 -11.19 13.16 -1.07
CA PRO A 31 -12.49 13.85 -0.97
C PRO A 31 -13.68 13.09 -1.57
N GLY A 32 -13.41 12.22 -2.56
CA GLY A 32 -14.41 11.34 -3.18
C GLY A 32 -14.66 10.03 -2.43
N SER A 33 -13.95 9.76 -1.34
CA SER A 33 -14.01 8.52 -0.59
C SER A 33 -14.31 8.77 0.88
N ASP A 34 -15.23 8.01 1.46
CA ASP A 34 -15.51 8.04 2.89
C ASP A 34 -14.62 7.06 3.65
N THR A 35 -13.35 7.00 3.25
CA THR A 35 -12.37 6.03 3.72
C THR A 35 -11.01 6.70 3.92
N ALA A 36 -10.21 6.14 4.81
CA ALA A 36 -8.85 6.59 5.06
C ALA A 36 -7.90 5.42 5.22
N CYS A 37 -6.74 5.55 4.61
CA CYS A 37 -5.62 4.66 4.82
C CYS A 37 -4.69 5.28 5.87
N VAL A 38 -4.35 4.49 6.88
CA VAL A 38 -3.44 4.83 7.94
C VAL A 38 -2.19 3.98 7.76
N ILE A 39 -1.03 4.62 7.65
CA ILE A 39 0.26 3.93 7.74
C ILE A 39 0.87 4.35 9.08
N TYR A 40 1.24 3.34 9.87
CA TYR A 40 1.81 3.49 11.20
C TYR A 40 2.93 2.47 11.38
N HIS A 41 3.62 2.53 12.51
CA HIS A 41 4.76 1.68 12.83
C HIS A 41 5.92 1.80 11.84
N GLU A 42 6.18 3.01 11.32
CA GLU A 42 7.36 3.28 10.50
C GLU A 42 8.62 3.30 11.39
N THR A 43 9.15 2.12 11.71
CA THR A 43 10.47 2.02 12.34
C THR A 43 11.54 2.09 11.26
N GLU A 44 12.20 3.24 11.16
CA GLU A 44 13.47 3.35 10.43
C GLU A 44 14.49 2.39 11.08
N LEU A 45 14.68 1.21 10.50
CA LEU A 45 15.79 0.35 10.88
C LEU A 45 17.07 1.03 10.40
N ARG A 46 17.71 1.79 11.30
CA ARG A 46 18.98 2.49 11.04
C ARG A 46 19.90 1.68 10.13
N GLY A 47 20.08 2.15 8.90
CA GLY A 47 21.07 1.63 7.96
C GLY A 47 20.64 0.42 7.11
N MET A 48 19.38 0.00 7.14
CA MET A 48 18.83 -0.95 6.16
C MET A 48 17.53 -0.38 5.59
N SER A 49 17.44 -0.32 4.28
CA SER A 49 16.34 0.22 3.46
C SER A 49 15.03 -0.57 3.55
N ASP A 50 14.82 -1.32 4.62
CA ASP A 50 13.66 -2.17 4.86
C ASP A 50 12.74 -1.47 5.86
N TRP A 51 11.81 -0.67 5.34
CA TRP A 51 10.79 -0.03 6.16
C TRP A 51 9.65 -1.01 6.37
N THR A 52 9.64 -1.74 7.48
CA THR A 52 8.46 -2.51 7.87
C THR A 52 7.53 -1.63 8.68
N GLY A 53 6.29 -1.47 8.20
CA GLY A 53 5.22 -0.81 8.92
C GLY A 53 3.92 -1.60 8.92
N ALA A 54 2.88 -0.93 9.38
CA ALA A 54 1.54 -1.46 9.45
C ALA A 54 0.58 -0.54 8.70
N ILE A 55 -0.43 -1.15 8.08
CA ILE A 55 -1.48 -0.45 7.37
C ILE A 55 -2.81 -0.70 8.08
N ALA A 56 -3.65 0.31 8.16
CA ALA A 56 -5.02 0.18 8.59
C ALA A 56 -5.93 0.95 7.65
N LEU A 57 -7.14 0.44 7.46
CA LEU A 57 -8.14 1.03 6.59
C LEU A 57 -9.38 1.35 7.40
N LEU A 58 -9.73 2.63 7.44
CA LEU A 58 -10.92 3.14 8.10
C LEU A 58 -12.00 3.46 7.08
N LYS A 59 -13.26 3.34 7.49
CA LYS A 59 -14.44 3.76 6.74
C LYS A 59 -15.36 4.59 7.62
N ASN A 60 -16.13 5.48 6.99
CA ASN A 60 -17.12 6.34 7.61
C ASN A 60 -16.49 7.38 8.54
N LYS A 61 -16.11 8.53 8.01
CA LYS A 61 -15.47 9.59 8.80
C LYS A 61 -16.35 10.11 9.95
N ALA A 62 -17.68 10.05 9.80
CA ALA A 62 -18.62 10.48 10.83
C ALA A 62 -18.73 9.48 11.99
N GLU A 63 -18.67 8.18 11.70
CA GLU A 63 -18.60 7.10 12.69
C GLU A 63 -17.53 6.07 12.26
N PRO A 64 -16.25 6.37 12.53
CA PRO A 64 -15.09 5.62 12.04
C PRO A 64 -15.11 4.16 12.44
N LYS A 65 -14.96 3.28 11.46
CA LYS A 65 -14.87 1.82 11.66
C LYS A 65 -13.65 1.27 10.95
N LEU A 66 -12.92 0.39 11.64
CA LEU A 66 -11.81 -0.35 11.08
C LEU A 66 -12.34 -1.43 10.12
N LEU A 67 -11.92 -1.38 8.86
CA LEU A 67 -12.19 -2.43 7.87
C LEU A 67 -11.17 -3.56 8.00
N PHE A 68 -9.89 -3.22 8.08
CA PHE A 68 -8.80 -4.14 8.38
C PHE A 68 -7.58 -3.39 8.92
N ALA A 69 -6.68 -4.13 9.56
CA ALA A 69 -5.34 -3.68 9.90
C ALA A 69 -4.37 -4.84 9.73
N GLU A 70 -3.20 -4.59 9.14
CA GLU A 70 -2.20 -5.60 8.84
C GLU A 70 -0.78 -5.09 9.10
N ILE A 71 0.09 -6.00 9.52
CA ILE A 71 1.48 -5.73 9.97
C ILE A 71 2.45 -6.50 9.08
N GLY A 72 3.63 -5.94 8.84
CA GLY A 72 4.63 -6.56 7.98
C GLY A 72 4.53 -6.07 6.54
N TYR A 73 3.93 -4.90 6.37
CA TYR A 73 3.88 -4.20 5.11
C TYR A 73 5.20 -3.48 4.90
N ASP A 74 5.90 -3.74 3.80
CA ASP A 74 7.02 -2.90 3.43
C ASP A 74 6.46 -1.54 2.99
N THR A 75 6.55 -0.55 3.88
CA THR A 75 5.94 0.76 3.66
C THR A 75 6.61 1.41 2.48
N PRO A 76 5.83 1.92 1.52
CA PRO A 76 6.41 2.36 0.28
C PRO A 76 7.09 3.71 0.52
N ASP A 77 8.23 3.96 -0.13
CA ASP A 77 8.90 5.28 -0.14
C ASP A 77 7.98 6.42 -0.61
N ARG A 78 6.81 6.08 -1.16
CA ARG A 78 5.76 6.97 -1.62
C ARG A 78 4.43 6.52 -1.01
N GLY A 79 3.66 7.45 -0.45
CA GLY A 79 2.35 7.15 0.12
C GLY A 79 1.35 6.55 -0.87
N PRO A 80 0.13 6.21 -0.41
CA PRO A 80 -0.93 5.63 -1.21
C PRO A 80 -1.31 6.47 -2.44
N ALA A 81 -1.68 5.81 -3.54
CA ALA A 81 -2.25 6.44 -4.72
C ALA A 81 -3.75 6.15 -4.82
N TYR A 82 -4.58 7.18 -4.61
CA TYR A 82 -6.02 7.09 -4.84
C TYR A 82 -6.34 7.26 -6.32
N SER A 83 -7.41 6.61 -6.78
CA SER A 83 -8.09 6.99 -8.01
C SER A 83 -8.73 8.38 -7.88
N GLU A 84 -8.98 9.05 -8.99
CA GLU A 84 -9.58 10.39 -9.04
C GLU A 84 -10.95 10.46 -8.37
N ASN A 85 -11.71 9.36 -8.39
CA ASN A 85 -12.99 9.24 -7.68
C ASN A 85 -12.85 8.72 -6.24
N GLY A 86 -11.66 8.30 -5.81
CA GLY A 86 -11.40 7.74 -4.49
C GLY A 86 -11.92 6.32 -4.25
N GLN A 87 -12.43 5.64 -5.29
CA GLN A 87 -12.88 4.25 -5.18
C GLN A 87 -11.71 3.30 -5.01
N PHE A 88 -10.62 3.49 -5.75
CA PHE A 88 -9.48 2.60 -5.71
C PHE A 88 -8.32 3.24 -4.93
N LEU A 89 -7.62 2.41 -4.18
CA LEU A 89 -6.37 2.78 -3.52
C LEU A 89 -5.28 1.77 -3.89
N CYS A 90 -4.21 2.26 -4.50
CA CYS A 90 -3.05 1.47 -4.89
C CYS A 90 -1.90 1.75 -3.92
N LEU A 91 -1.36 0.69 -3.33
CA LEU A 91 -0.28 0.73 -2.36
C LEU A 91 0.86 -0.15 -2.86
N LYS A 92 2.07 0.39 -3.01
CA LYS A 92 3.26 -0.40 -3.38
C LYS A 92 3.71 -1.23 -2.18
N THR A 93 3.94 -2.52 -2.36
CA THR A 93 4.43 -3.47 -1.35
C THR A 93 5.49 -4.39 -1.97
N TYR A 94 6.11 -5.25 -1.16
CA TYR A 94 6.96 -6.33 -1.63
C TYR A 94 6.40 -7.67 -1.15
N PHE A 95 6.51 -8.72 -1.95
CA PHE A 95 6.13 -10.06 -1.52
C PHE A 95 7.08 -11.11 -2.08
N TRP A 96 6.99 -12.30 -1.50
CA TRP A 96 7.81 -13.43 -1.93
C TRP A 96 7.04 -14.31 -2.92
N CYS A 97 7.48 -14.32 -4.18
CA CYS A 97 6.93 -15.12 -5.26
C CYS A 97 7.99 -16.11 -5.75
N ASP A 98 7.67 -17.40 -5.82
CA ASP A 98 8.48 -18.43 -6.49
C ASP A 98 9.98 -18.51 -6.15
N GLY A 99 10.41 -18.13 -4.95
CA GLY A 99 11.85 -18.12 -4.63
C GLY A 99 12.44 -16.74 -4.41
N GLN A 100 11.70 -15.69 -4.76
CA GLN A 100 12.24 -14.35 -4.99
C GLN A 100 11.31 -13.27 -4.43
N GLU A 101 11.90 -12.22 -3.87
CA GLU A 101 11.17 -11.02 -3.48
C GLU A 101 10.87 -10.17 -4.72
N THR A 102 9.62 -9.77 -4.89
CA THR A 102 9.13 -9.00 -6.04
C THR A 102 8.41 -7.74 -5.58
N THR A 103 8.46 -6.70 -6.42
CA THR A 103 7.65 -5.50 -6.24
C THR A 103 6.21 -5.81 -6.62
N ALA A 104 5.27 -5.36 -5.80
CA ALA A 104 3.85 -5.50 -6.08
C ALA A 104 3.04 -4.29 -5.68
N PHE A 105 1.79 -4.30 -6.12
CA PHE A 105 0.80 -3.31 -5.73
C PHE A 105 -0.42 -4.01 -5.14
N LEU A 106 -0.73 -3.69 -3.89
CA LEU A 106 -2.03 -3.96 -3.28
C LEU A 106 -3.02 -2.93 -3.83
N ILE A 107 -4.08 -3.42 -4.45
CA ILE A 107 -5.16 -2.62 -5.03
C ILE A 107 -6.40 -2.86 -4.18
N LEU A 108 -6.91 -1.80 -3.56
CA LEU A 108 -8.11 -1.85 -2.72
C LEU A 108 -9.26 -1.19 -3.46
N ASP A 109 -10.38 -1.89 -3.62
CA ASP A 109 -11.66 -1.35 -4.07
C ASP A 109 -12.49 -1.02 -2.84
N MET A 110 -12.50 0.25 -2.48
CA MET A 110 -13.12 0.79 -1.27
C MET A 110 -14.65 0.75 -1.32
N LEU A 111 -15.22 0.76 -2.52
CA LEU A 111 -16.67 0.71 -2.72
C LEU A 111 -17.19 -0.72 -2.53
N GLN A 112 -16.48 -1.71 -3.05
CA GLN A 112 -16.87 -3.13 -3.02
C GLN A 112 -16.22 -3.93 -1.89
N GLU A 113 -15.37 -3.30 -1.07
CA GLU A 113 -14.66 -3.90 0.07
C GLU A 113 -13.88 -5.17 -0.30
N ARG A 114 -13.13 -5.07 -1.39
CA ARG A 114 -12.36 -6.17 -1.99
C ARG A 114 -10.99 -5.69 -2.42
N PHE A 115 -10.03 -6.59 -2.47
CA PHE A 115 -8.66 -6.30 -2.88
C PHE A 115 -8.23 -7.17 -4.07
N SER A 116 -7.23 -6.71 -4.79
CA SER A 116 -6.46 -7.45 -5.78
C SER A 116 -5.00 -7.07 -5.70
N PHE A 117 -4.15 -7.81 -6.40
CA PHE A 117 -2.71 -7.60 -6.44
C PHE A 117 -2.22 -7.55 -7.88
N CYS A 118 -1.22 -6.71 -8.09
CA CYS A 118 -0.43 -6.72 -9.31
C CYS A 118 1.03 -7.00 -8.97
N ASP A 119 1.60 -8.03 -9.59
CA ASP A 119 3.03 -8.23 -9.65
C ASP A 119 3.63 -7.20 -10.63
N ALA A 120 4.60 -6.43 -10.15
CA ALA A 120 5.31 -5.43 -10.93
C ALA A 120 6.72 -5.89 -11.35
N GLY A 121 7.12 -7.11 -10.99
CA GLY A 121 8.41 -7.69 -11.31
C GLY A 121 9.45 -7.53 -10.19
N PRO A 122 10.75 -7.58 -10.49
CA PRO A 122 11.79 -7.63 -9.47
C PRO A 122 11.83 -6.39 -8.58
N ILE A 123 12.39 -6.53 -7.38
CA ILE A 123 12.75 -5.39 -6.53
C ILE A 123 13.76 -4.47 -7.24
N GLY A 124 13.75 -3.18 -6.89
CA GLY A 124 14.71 -2.17 -7.39
C GLY A 124 14.11 -1.15 -8.37
N TYR A 125 12.94 -1.42 -8.94
CA TYR A 125 12.22 -0.44 -9.75
C TYR A 125 11.18 0.32 -8.92
N HIS A 126 11.13 1.64 -9.12
CA HIS A 126 10.13 2.51 -8.54
C HIS A 126 9.11 2.83 -9.61
N TYR A 127 7.83 2.61 -9.30
CA TYR A 127 6.72 2.84 -10.20
C TYR A 127 5.83 3.98 -9.70
N THR A 128 5.19 4.68 -10.63
CA THR A 128 4.06 5.57 -10.39
C THR A 128 2.79 4.91 -10.90
N VAL A 129 1.71 5.00 -10.14
CA VAL A 129 0.38 4.61 -10.59
C VAL A 129 -0.23 5.77 -11.36
N ILE A 130 -0.61 5.54 -12.63
CA ILE A 130 -1.23 6.54 -13.49
C ILE A 130 -2.64 6.07 -13.85
N GLU A 131 -3.66 6.84 -13.46
CA GLU A 131 -5.03 6.63 -13.93
C GLU A 131 -5.15 7.09 -15.40
N LYS A 132 -5.76 6.26 -16.23
CA LYS A 132 -6.07 6.56 -17.64
C LYS A 132 -7.56 6.79 -17.83
N THR A 133 -8.38 5.98 -17.16
CA THR A 133 -9.83 6.13 -17.02
C THR A 133 -10.24 5.57 -15.64
N PRO A 134 -11.48 5.78 -15.17
CA PRO A 134 -11.88 5.36 -13.82
C PRO A 134 -11.60 3.90 -13.44
N ASP A 135 -11.58 2.99 -14.43
CA ASP A 135 -11.34 1.54 -14.23
C ASP A 135 -10.03 1.06 -14.89
N SER A 136 -9.18 1.98 -15.36
CA SER A 136 -7.98 1.68 -16.14
C SER A 136 -6.80 2.50 -15.64
N PHE A 137 -5.78 1.80 -15.17
CA PHE A 137 -4.56 2.37 -14.63
C PHE A 137 -3.34 1.74 -15.33
N CYS A 138 -2.17 2.31 -15.13
CA CYS A 138 -0.93 1.62 -15.42
C CYS A 138 0.16 1.97 -14.41
N LEU A 139 1.11 1.05 -14.25
CA LEU A 139 2.34 1.27 -13.50
C LEU A 139 3.43 1.69 -14.48
N GLU A 140 3.93 2.91 -14.31
CA GLU A 140 5.03 3.45 -15.12
C GLU A 140 6.27 3.60 -14.26
N VAL A 141 7.43 3.16 -14.75
CA VAL A 141 8.69 3.38 -14.03
C VAL A 141 8.95 4.88 -13.84
N THR A 142 9.40 5.26 -12.65
CA THR A 142 9.63 6.67 -12.32
C THR A 142 10.86 7.21 -13.05
N PRO A 143 10.94 8.53 -13.28
CA PRO A 143 12.16 9.17 -13.78
C PRO A 143 13.39 8.89 -12.89
N PHE A 144 13.20 8.67 -11.59
CA PHE A 144 14.27 8.31 -10.67
C PHE A 144 14.87 6.94 -11.02
N THR A 145 14.04 5.92 -11.23
CA THR A 145 14.51 4.60 -11.70
C THR A 145 15.23 4.70 -13.05
N LEU A 146 14.66 5.42 -14.00
CA LEU A 146 15.31 5.64 -15.30
C LEU A 146 16.68 6.34 -15.15
N SER A 147 16.82 7.24 -14.17
CA SER A 147 18.10 7.92 -13.91
C SER A 147 19.15 7.00 -13.24
N LEU A 148 18.72 6.10 -12.35
CA LEU A 148 19.60 5.14 -11.68
C LEU A 148 20.17 4.10 -12.67
N HIS A 149 19.34 3.68 -13.62
CA HIS A 149 19.66 2.62 -14.59
C HIS A 149 19.98 3.19 -15.98
N LYS A 150 20.49 4.42 -16.06
CA LYS A 150 20.75 5.08 -17.33
C LYS A 150 21.74 4.29 -18.18
N GLY A 151 21.37 3.98 -19.42
CA GLY A 151 22.16 3.15 -20.33
C GLY A 151 21.86 1.66 -20.24
N GLU A 152 21.01 1.22 -19.31
CA GLU A 152 20.47 -0.13 -19.26
C GLU A 152 19.23 -0.23 -20.15
N ARG A 153 19.43 -0.73 -21.38
CA ARG A 153 18.37 -0.84 -22.38
C ARG A 153 17.13 -1.59 -21.89
N GLU A 154 17.33 -2.61 -21.07
CA GLU A 154 16.24 -3.40 -20.48
C GLU A 154 15.31 -2.58 -19.59
N VAL A 155 15.81 -1.52 -18.94
CA VAL A 155 15.03 -0.61 -18.10
C VAL A 155 14.40 0.52 -18.92
N GLU A 156 15.14 1.06 -19.89
CA GLU A 156 14.68 2.14 -20.77
C GLU A 156 13.55 1.70 -21.72
N GLU A 157 13.51 0.41 -22.07
CA GLU A 157 12.47 -0.18 -22.93
C GLU A 157 11.33 -0.85 -22.13
N LEU A 158 11.27 -0.68 -20.80
CA LEU A 158 10.16 -1.21 -19.98
C LEU A 158 8.84 -0.59 -20.41
N VAL A 159 7.90 -1.47 -20.78
CA VAL A 159 6.54 -1.08 -21.12
C VAL A 159 5.73 -0.87 -19.83
N PRO A 160 4.86 0.15 -19.76
CA PRO A 160 3.94 0.31 -18.63
C PRO A 160 3.11 -0.94 -18.37
N ILE A 161 2.98 -1.33 -17.09
CA ILE A 161 2.20 -2.51 -16.71
C ILE A 161 0.73 -2.10 -16.65
N PRO A 162 -0.16 -2.66 -17.50
CA PRO A 162 -1.56 -2.28 -17.50
C PRO A 162 -2.29 -2.87 -16.30
N LEU A 163 -3.10 -2.03 -15.65
CA LEU A 163 -3.97 -2.39 -14.52
C LEU A 163 -5.42 -2.13 -14.92
N GLN A 164 -6.11 -3.17 -15.40
CA GLN A 164 -7.55 -3.09 -15.71
C GLN A 164 -8.34 -3.67 -14.54
N MET A 165 -9.23 -2.86 -13.95
CA MET A 165 -9.95 -3.23 -12.73
C MET A 165 -10.94 -4.39 -12.93
N ASP A 166 -11.51 -4.51 -14.13
CA ASP A 166 -12.40 -5.61 -14.53
C ASP A 166 -11.68 -6.96 -14.74
N ARG A 167 -10.35 -6.93 -14.92
CA ARG A 167 -9.52 -8.12 -15.13
C ARG A 167 -8.78 -8.60 -13.88
N GLN A 168 -8.95 -7.87 -12.78
CA GLN A 168 -8.33 -8.22 -11.51
C GLN A 168 -8.99 -9.46 -10.88
N THR A 169 -8.19 -10.25 -10.17
CA THR A 169 -8.71 -11.35 -9.34
C THR A 169 -9.04 -10.82 -7.96
N TRP A 170 -10.29 -10.41 -7.78
CA TRP A 170 -10.76 -9.79 -6.55
C TRP A 170 -11.04 -10.80 -5.43
N ARG A 171 -10.72 -10.41 -4.20
CA ARG A 171 -11.02 -11.14 -2.96
C ARG A 171 -11.57 -10.18 -1.90
N PRO A 172 -12.46 -10.62 -1.01
CA PRO A 172 -13.00 -9.76 0.03
C PRO A 172 -11.91 -9.34 1.04
N PHE A 173 -12.02 -8.14 1.63
CA PHE A 173 -11.06 -7.66 2.65
C PHE A 173 -10.87 -8.63 3.82
N SER A 174 -11.89 -9.42 4.17
CA SER A 174 -11.80 -10.44 5.23
C SER A 174 -10.74 -11.52 4.98
N GLU A 175 -10.32 -11.72 3.72
CA GLU A 175 -9.29 -12.71 3.35
C GLU A 175 -7.88 -12.11 3.31
N LEU A 176 -7.71 -10.80 3.59
CA LEU A 176 -6.43 -10.12 3.40
C LEU A 176 -5.34 -10.67 4.34
N HIS A 177 -5.71 -10.98 5.59
CA HIS A 177 -4.81 -11.56 6.59
C HIS A 177 -4.28 -12.94 6.20
N ASP A 178 -5.15 -13.76 5.60
CA ASP A 178 -4.89 -15.17 5.33
C ASP A 178 -4.14 -15.41 4.02
N TYR A 179 -3.92 -14.37 3.22
CA TYR A 179 -3.31 -14.55 1.92
C TYR A 179 -1.83 -14.95 2.07
N PRO A 180 -1.45 -16.15 1.59
CA PRO A 180 -0.11 -16.66 1.75
C PRO A 180 0.86 -15.92 0.83
N GLY A 181 1.83 -15.23 1.42
CA GLY A 181 2.96 -14.63 0.69
C GLY A 181 3.30 -13.19 1.07
N TRP A 182 2.42 -12.50 1.82
CA TRP A 182 2.47 -11.04 1.94
C TRP A 182 3.02 -10.54 3.25
N TRP A 183 2.42 -10.95 4.36
CA TRP A 183 2.94 -10.58 5.65
C TRP A 183 4.18 -11.42 5.88
N LYS A 184 5.37 -10.82 5.84
CA LYS A 184 6.47 -11.34 6.66
C LYS A 184 5.86 -11.37 8.05
N LYS A 185 5.32 -12.53 8.46
CA LYS A 185 5.03 -12.82 9.85
C LYS A 185 6.38 -12.65 10.49
N TRP A 186 6.62 -11.49 11.10
CA TRP A 186 7.60 -11.33 12.13
C TRP A 186 7.20 -12.37 13.17
N ARG A 187 7.75 -13.57 13.05
CA ARG A 187 7.95 -14.43 14.20
C ARG A 187 8.96 -13.65 15.01
N VAL A 188 8.47 -12.80 15.91
CA VAL A 188 9.24 -12.46 17.10
C VAL A 188 9.62 -13.82 17.66
N LYS A 189 10.91 -14.19 17.53
CA LYS A 189 11.42 -15.35 18.24
C LYS A 189 11.11 -15.07 19.70
N LYS A 190 10.20 -15.86 20.27
CA LYS A 190 10.02 -15.94 21.72
C LYS A 190 11.35 -16.29 22.37
#